data_AF-A0A484BV29-F1
#
_entry.id   AF-A0A484BV29-F1
#
_cell.length_a   1.000
_cell.length_b   1.000
_cell.length_c   1.000
_cell.angle_alpha   90.00
_cell.angle_beta   90.00
_cell.angle_gamma   90.00
#
_symmetry.space_group_name_H-M   'P 1'
#
loop_
_entity.id
_entity.type
_entity.pdbx_description
1 polymer ?
#
loop_
_entity_poly.entity_id
_entity_poly.type
_entity_poly.pdbx_seq_one_letter_code
_entity_poly.pdbx_strand_id
1 'polypeptide(L)'
;MWLNGDVVPFEENARLMRCVEGIHRLALANGAHKFPLSWKVHIASYNNFPTAAGLASSAAGYACLVYTLARLYDLPLNEELTTIARQGSGSACRSLYGGFVHWQRGSSADGSDSIAVQLAPAEHWPNMHMLILVVNDARKKTGSTKGMQLGVQTSALIQHRAKEVVPQRVKDLVAAIDARDFESFAEITMKESNQLHAICLDTYPPCVYMNDVSHAIANFVHDYNETVGSVQAAYTFDAGPNACLYVLAENVPRLLAAIQLAFPNDASQSVEYLKGIPVPPVEVKNGLRDVSIGHVNAKNMLKYIIHTKIGEGPKQLSDEKSLLIDGYPLTK
;
A
#
# COMPACT_ATOMS: atom_id res chain seq x y z
N MET A 1 15.76 18.62 -2.53
CA MET A 1 14.41 18.18 -2.98
C MET A 1 13.38 18.87 -2.09
N TRP A 2 12.14 19.01 -2.54
CA TRP A 2 11.01 19.41 -1.71
C TRP A 2 10.03 18.26 -1.55
N LEU A 3 9.57 18.00 -0.33
CA LEU A 3 8.52 17.04 -0.03
C LEU A 3 7.41 17.75 0.73
N ASN A 4 6.21 17.81 0.14
CA ASN A 4 5.05 18.51 0.72
C ASN A 4 5.28 20.00 1.06
N GLY A 5 6.26 20.62 0.39
CA GLY A 5 6.67 22.01 0.58
C GLY A 5 7.93 22.18 1.43
N ASP A 6 8.31 21.17 2.21
CA ASP A 6 9.49 21.25 3.07
C ASP A 6 10.75 20.87 2.31
N VAL A 7 11.84 21.59 2.56
CA VAL A 7 13.16 21.28 1.99
C VAL A 7 13.70 20.00 2.64
N VAL A 8 14.06 19.04 1.79
CA VAL A 8 14.75 17.81 2.17
C VAL A 8 16.13 17.82 1.51
N PRO A 9 17.23 17.88 2.31
CA PRO A 9 18.60 17.79 1.80
C PRO A 9 18.83 16.48 1.05
N PHE A 10 19.55 16.54 -0.07
CA PHE A 10 19.86 15.35 -0.88
C PHE A 10 20.92 14.49 -0.19
N GLU A 11 21.92 15.14 0.39
CA GLU A 11 23.12 14.57 0.99
C GLU A 11 22.78 13.72 2.23
N GLU A 12 21.70 14.06 2.92
CA GLU A 12 21.21 13.33 4.09
C GLU A 12 20.33 12.12 3.72
N ASN A 13 20.00 11.96 2.43
CA ASN A 13 19.11 10.92 1.94
C ASN A 13 19.83 9.97 0.95
N ALA A 14 20.62 9.06 1.49
CA ALA A 14 21.34 8.04 0.71
C ALA A 14 20.43 7.18 -0.19
N ARG A 15 19.14 7.02 0.15
CA ARG A 15 18.17 6.27 -0.68
C ARG A 15 17.78 7.05 -1.93
N LEU A 16 17.55 8.35 -1.78
CA LEU A 16 17.29 9.27 -2.90
C LEU A 16 18.48 9.30 -3.87
N MET A 17 19.69 9.45 -3.34
CA MET A 17 20.91 9.48 -4.16
C MET A 17 21.09 8.19 -4.97
N ARG A 18 20.89 7.01 -4.36
CA ARG A 18 20.93 5.73 -5.09
C ARG A 18 19.96 5.66 -6.27
N CYS A 19 18.74 6.20 -6.12
CA CYS A 19 17.78 6.23 -7.22
C CYS A 19 18.24 7.16 -8.36
N VAL A 20 18.74 8.36 -8.03
CA VAL A 20 19.23 9.32 -9.02
C VAL A 20 20.44 8.76 -9.77
N GLU A 21 21.43 8.22 -9.05
CA GLU A 21 22.61 7.57 -9.61
C GLU A 21 22.25 6.34 -10.45
N GLY A 22 21.24 5.55 -10.02
CA GLY A 22 20.71 4.43 -10.77
C GLY A 22 20.15 4.87 -12.13
N ILE A 23 19.33 5.94 -12.15
CA ILE A 23 18.81 6.51 -13.39
C ILE A 23 19.93 7.06 -14.27
N HIS A 24 20.91 7.78 -13.71
CA HIS A 24 22.03 8.32 -14.48
C HIS A 24 22.88 7.23 -15.12
N ARG A 25 23.17 6.14 -14.39
CA ARG A 25 23.85 4.97 -14.96
C ARG A 25 23.06 4.35 -16.10
N LEU A 26 21.74 4.22 -15.94
CA LEU A 26 20.87 3.69 -16.97
C LEU A 26 20.81 4.60 -18.21
N ALA A 27 20.78 5.92 -18.02
CA ALA A 27 20.86 6.91 -19.09
C ALA A 27 22.18 6.82 -19.86
N LEU A 28 23.31 6.71 -19.17
CA LEU A 28 24.62 6.50 -19.81
C LEU A 28 24.64 5.21 -20.63
N ALA A 29 24.14 4.10 -20.08
CA ALA A 29 24.12 2.81 -20.76
C ALA A 29 23.26 2.82 -22.03
N ASN A 30 22.16 3.59 -22.05
CA ASN A 30 21.28 3.72 -23.20
C ASN A 30 21.69 4.84 -24.18
N GLY A 31 22.78 5.56 -23.93
CA GLY A 31 23.13 6.76 -24.71
C GLY A 31 22.06 7.85 -24.65
N ALA A 32 21.26 7.86 -23.58
CA ALA A 32 20.16 8.79 -23.40
C ALA A 32 20.71 10.14 -22.91
N HIS A 33 20.72 11.12 -23.82
CA HIS A 33 21.35 12.42 -23.61
C HIS A 33 20.38 13.60 -23.75
N LYS A 34 19.07 13.37 -23.51
CA LYS A 34 18.06 14.42 -23.63
C LYS A 34 18.43 15.69 -22.83
N PHE A 35 19.07 15.50 -21.67
CA PHE A 35 19.69 16.57 -20.90
C PHE A 35 21.08 16.13 -20.38
N PRO A 36 22.03 17.05 -20.18
CA PRO A 36 23.33 16.73 -19.60
C PRO A 36 23.19 16.17 -18.18
N LEU A 37 23.82 15.02 -17.91
CA LEU A 37 23.81 14.39 -16.57
C LEU A 37 24.62 15.20 -15.54
N SER A 38 25.47 16.12 -15.99
CA SER A 38 26.20 17.06 -15.13
C SER A 38 25.32 18.15 -14.53
N TRP A 39 24.09 18.33 -15.03
CA TRP A 39 23.15 19.30 -14.47
C TRP A 39 22.60 18.82 -13.13
N LYS A 40 22.43 19.76 -12.21
CA LYS A 40 21.73 19.50 -10.95
C LYS A 40 20.23 19.35 -11.22
N VAL A 41 19.57 18.45 -10.50
CA VAL A 41 18.12 18.22 -10.61
C VAL A 41 17.37 18.89 -9.47
N HIS A 42 16.29 19.60 -9.80
CA HIS A 42 15.32 20.09 -8.83
C HIS A 42 14.12 19.15 -8.82
N ILE A 43 13.72 18.69 -7.63
CA ILE A 43 12.68 17.68 -7.46
C ILE A 43 11.71 18.18 -6.41
N ALA A 44 10.44 18.35 -6.78
CA ALA A 44 9.34 18.59 -5.86
C ALA A 44 8.38 17.40 -5.90
N SER A 45 7.96 16.93 -4.72
CA SER A 45 7.02 15.82 -4.57
C SER A 45 5.92 16.20 -3.61
N TYR A 46 4.70 15.74 -3.90
CA TYR A 46 3.53 15.93 -3.07
C TYR A 46 2.79 14.60 -2.89
N ASN A 47 2.12 14.41 -1.75
CA ASN A 47 1.16 13.33 -1.53
C ASN A 47 -0.15 13.88 -0.93
N ASN A 48 -1.27 13.28 -1.31
CA ASN A 48 -2.62 13.64 -0.88
C ASN A 48 -3.15 12.79 0.29
N PHE A 49 -2.28 12.05 0.98
CA PHE A 49 -2.59 11.29 2.18
C PHE A 49 -1.73 11.79 3.35
N PRO A 50 -2.18 11.74 4.62
CA PRO A 50 -1.34 12.15 5.73
C PRO A 50 0.00 11.39 5.74
N THR A 51 1.10 12.13 5.76
CA THR A 51 2.44 11.55 5.66
C THR A 51 2.73 10.69 6.89
N ALA A 52 3.27 9.48 6.67
CA ALA A 52 3.59 8.49 7.70
C ALA A 52 2.40 7.88 8.49
N ALA A 53 1.16 8.12 8.06
CA ALA A 53 -0.07 7.58 8.63
C ALA A 53 -0.34 6.10 8.28
N GLY A 54 0.69 5.28 8.14
CA GLY A 54 0.52 3.86 7.82
C GLY A 54 0.23 3.52 6.35
N LEU A 55 -0.07 4.49 5.48
CA LEU A 55 -0.47 4.27 4.07
C LEU A 55 0.70 4.16 3.06
N ALA A 56 1.82 3.56 3.46
CA ALA A 56 2.97 3.28 2.59
C ALA A 56 3.52 4.45 1.72
N SER A 57 3.49 5.69 2.22
CA SER A 57 3.88 6.89 1.44
C SER A 57 5.26 6.85 0.76
N SER A 58 6.24 6.14 1.35
CA SER A 58 7.56 5.97 0.75
C SER A 58 7.56 5.13 -0.53
N ALA A 59 6.68 4.13 -0.63
CA ALA A 59 6.63 3.25 -1.80
C ALA A 59 6.22 4.02 -3.06
N ALA A 60 5.07 4.71 -2.98
CA ALA A 60 4.58 5.56 -4.05
C ALA A 60 5.56 6.71 -4.38
N GLY A 61 6.18 7.32 -3.37
CA GLY A 61 7.15 8.40 -3.56
C GLY A 61 8.37 7.98 -4.38
N TYR A 62 9.03 6.87 -4.02
CA TYR A 62 10.20 6.39 -4.78
C TYR A 62 9.84 5.83 -6.16
N ALA A 63 8.67 5.21 -6.32
CA ALA A 63 8.19 4.80 -7.63
C ALA A 63 7.94 6.01 -8.55
N CYS A 64 7.27 7.04 -8.03
CA CYS A 64 7.01 8.28 -8.76
C CYS A 64 8.30 9.00 -9.14
N LEU A 65 9.27 9.07 -8.21
CA LEU A 65 10.60 9.63 -8.48
C LEU A 65 11.29 8.92 -9.64
N VAL A 66 11.43 7.59 -9.56
CA VAL A 66 12.13 6.80 -10.58
C VAL A 66 11.42 6.89 -11.92
N TYR A 67 10.09 6.78 -11.93
CA TYR A 67 9.28 6.94 -13.13
C TYR A 67 9.47 8.33 -13.76
N THR A 68 9.39 9.40 -12.96
CA THR A 68 9.53 10.77 -13.44
C THR A 68 10.92 11.03 -14.03
N LEU A 69 11.98 10.56 -13.36
CA LEU A 69 13.34 10.69 -13.86
C LEU A 69 13.57 9.85 -15.12
N ALA A 70 12.97 8.66 -15.22
CA ALA A 70 13.01 7.88 -16.45
C ALA A 70 12.37 8.63 -17.62
N ARG A 71 11.20 9.26 -17.41
CA ARG A 71 10.56 10.11 -18.43
C ARG A 71 11.38 11.37 -18.75
N LEU A 72 12.03 11.98 -17.76
CA LEU A 72 12.88 13.16 -17.95
C LEU A 72 14.06 12.86 -18.88
N TYR A 73 14.71 11.71 -18.70
CA TYR A 73 15.86 11.28 -19.50
C TYR A 73 15.49 10.42 -20.72
N ASP A 74 14.20 10.26 -21.02
CA ASP A 74 13.69 9.47 -22.15
C ASP A 74 14.12 7.99 -22.12
N LEU A 75 14.13 7.42 -20.92
CA LEU A 75 14.46 6.03 -20.69
C LEU A 75 13.26 5.10 -20.96
N PRO A 76 13.50 3.89 -21.50
CA PRO A 76 12.45 2.90 -21.65
C PRO A 76 11.90 2.47 -20.28
N LEU A 77 10.59 2.24 -20.22
CA LEU A 77 9.92 1.76 -19.01
C LEU A 77 10.01 0.23 -18.94
N ASN A 78 11.17 -0.28 -18.54
CA ASN A 78 11.46 -1.72 -18.45
C ASN A 78 11.67 -2.18 -16.98
N GLU A 79 11.97 -3.45 -16.81
CA GLU A 79 12.18 -4.07 -15.49
C GLU A 79 13.34 -3.45 -14.70
N GLU A 80 14.33 -2.82 -15.35
CA GLU A 80 15.47 -2.19 -14.69
C GLU A 80 15.04 -1.03 -13.79
N LEU A 81 13.96 -0.33 -14.15
CA LEU A 81 13.37 0.71 -13.30
C LEU A 81 12.88 0.14 -11.96
N THR A 82 12.41 -1.11 -11.96
CA THR A 82 11.98 -1.79 -10.73
C THR A 82 13.14 -2.04 -9.78
N THR A 83 14.31 -2.41 -10.33
CA THR A 83 15.56 -2.57 -9.59
C THR A 83 16.00 -1.24 -8.98
N ILE A 84 15.90 -0.12 -9.71
CA ILE A 84 16.25 1.20 -9.20
C ILE A 84 15.29 1.63 -8.08
N ALA A 85 13.97 1.53 -8.31
CA ALA A 85 12.96 1.91 -7.32
C ALA A 85 13.10 1.14 -6.00
N ARG A 86 13.43 -0.16 -6.08
CA ARG A 86 13.70 -1.02 -4.92
C ARG A 86 14.81 -0.48 -4.02
N GLN A 87 15.84 0.17 -4.58
CA GLN A 87 16.96 0.71 -3.81
C GLN A 87 16.61 1.96 -2.97
N GLY A 88 15.56 2.68 -3.38
CA GLY A 88 14.97 3.76 -2.61
C GLY A 88 14.06 3.24 -1.49
N SER A 89 13.13 2.38 -1.85
CA SER A 89 12.28 1.62 -0.92
C SER A 89 11.90 0.29 -1.54
N GLY A 90 12.08 -0.82 -0.83
CA GLY A 90 11.86 -2.16 -1.38
C GLY A 90 10.49 -2.32 -2.04
N SER A 91 9.42 -1.86 -1.38
CA SER A 91 8.06 -1.94 -1.93
C SER A 91 7.76 -0.97 -3.09
N ALA A 92 8.61 0.02 -3.35
CA ALA A 92 8.39 0.97 -4.45
C ALA A 92 8.42 0.30 -5.82
N CYS A 93 9.19 -0.77 -5.99
CA CYS A 93 9.24 -1.52 -7.26
C CYS A 93 7.85 -1.99 -7.71
N ARG A 94 6.98 -2.37 -6.77
CA ARG A 94 5.62 -2.85 -7.08
C ARG A 94 4.68 -1.75 -7.56
N SER A 95 4.98 -0.49 -7.23
CA SER A 95 4.17 0.66 -7.63
C SER A 95 4.54 1.20 -9.02
N LEU A 96 5.44 0.54 -9.76
CA LEU A 96 5.72 0.87 -11.16
C LEU A 96 4.74 0.23 -12.15
N TYR A 97 3.92 -0.72 -11.69
CA TYR A 97 2.86 -1.34 -12.46
C TYR A 97 1.50 -1.14 -11.79
N GLY A 98 0.44 -1.20 -12.57
CA GLY A 98 -0.94 -1.25 -12.08
C GLY A 98 -1.40 -2.69 -11.84
N GLY A 99 -2.60 -2.84 -11.30
CA GLY A 99 -3.20 -4.16 -11.07
C GLY A 99 -2.53 -4.92 -9.93
N PHE A 100 -2.34 -6.22 -10.14
CA PHE A 100 -1.67 -7.12 -9.20
C PHE A 100 -0.21 -7.28 -9.59
N VAL A 101 0.70 -7.08 -8.63
CA VAL A 101 2.13 -6.98 -8.90
C VAL A 101 2.92 -7.83 -7.90
N HIS A 102 3.81 -8.67 -8.42
CA HIS A 102 4.69 -9.53 -7.62
C HIS A 102 6.10 -8.97 -7.62
N TRP A 103 6.64 -8.65 -6.43
CA TRP A 103 8.08 -8.45 -6.26
C TRP A 103 8.74 -9.82 -6.05
N GLN A 104 9.43 -10.29 -7.07
CA GLN A 104 10.22 -11.51 -7.03
C GLN A 104 11.47 -11.29 -6.18
N ARG A 105 11.75 -12.20 -5.24
CA ARG A 105 12.87 -12.02 -4.31
C ARG A 105 14.24 -12.00 -5.01
N GLY A 106 14.36 -12.68 -6.14
CA GLY A 106 15.64 -12.97 -6.79
C GLY A 106 16.49 -13.99 -6.04
N SER A 107 17.54 -14.45 -6.71
CA SER A 107 18.52 -15.42 -6.24
C SER A 107 19.95 -14.94 -6.46
N SER A 108 20.16 -14.00 -7.39
CA SER A 108 21.45 -13.40 -7.67
C SER A 108 21.90 -12.51 -6.52
N ALA A 109 23.17 -12.65 -6.10
CA ALA A 109 23.74 -11.88 -5.00
C ALA A 109 23.85 -10.38 -5.30
N ASP A 110 23.94 -10.00 -6.58
CA ASP A 110 23.91 -8.60 -7.03
C ASP A 110 22.49 -8.00 -7.03
N GLY A 111 21.46 -8.83 -6.81
CA GLY A 111 20.06 -8.44 -6.80
C GLY A 111 19.51 -8.04 -8.18
N SER A 112 20.15 -8.45 -9.28
CA SER A 112 19.72 -8.16 -10.65
C SER A 112 18.35 -8.79 -10.99
N ASP A 113 18.04 -9.94 -10.40
CA ASP A 113 16.80 -10.71 -10.61
C ASP A 113 15.73 -10.47 -9.52
N SER A 114 15.96 -9.49 -8.63
CA SER A 114 15.00 -9.11 -7.58
C SER A 114 14.09 -7.97 -8.08
N ILE A 115 13.18 -8.30 -8.99
CA ILE A 115 12.38 -7.36 -9.80
C ILE A 115 10.89 -7.43 -9.49
N ALA A 116 10.14 -6.40 -9.88
CA ALA A 116 8.68 -6.43 -9.86
C ALA A 116 8.14 -6.83 -11.24
N VAL A 117 7.15 -7.72 -11.26
CA VAL A 117 6.42 -8.11 -12.47
C VAL A 117 4.93 -7.93 -12.28
N GLN A 118 4.23 -7.49 -13.32
CA GLN A 118 2.78 -7.45 -13.31
C GLN A 118 2.23 -8.87 -13.47
N LEU A 119 1.40 -9.30 -12.53
CA LEU A 119 0.69 -10.58 -12.59
C LEU A 119 -0.57 -10.44 -13.45
N ALA A 120 -1.34 -9.40 -13.20
CA ALA A 120 -2.57 -9.10 -13.91
C ALA A 120 -2.83 -7.58 -13.90
N PRO A 121 -3.34 -7.00 -14.99
CA PRO A 121 -3.66 -5.58 -15.06
C PRO A 121 -4.92 -5.25 -14.23
N ALA A 122 -5.22 -3.96 -14.04
CA ALA A 122 -6.36 -3.53 -13.22
C ALA A 122 -7.70 -4.03 -13.79
N GLU A 123 -7.78 -4.15 -15.12
CA GLU A 123 -8.95 -4.59 -15.88
C GLU A 123 -9.25 -6.08 -15.70
N HIS A 124 -8.29 -6.87 -15.20
CA HIS A 124 -8.48 -8.30 -14.94
C HIS A 124 -9.54 -8.54 -13.88
N TRP A 125 -9.52 -7.76 -12.80
CA TRP A 125 -10.45 -7.89 -11.67
C TRP A 125 -11.08 -6.53 -11.31
N PRO A 126 -11.92 -5.96 -12.18
CA PRO A 126 -12.32 -4.55 -12.12
C PRO A 126 -13.27 -4.22 -10.96
N ASN A 127 -13.94 -5.23 -10.40
CA ASN A 127 -14.78 -5.08 -9.21
C ASN A 127 -14.02 -5.31 -7.89
N MET A 128 -12.68 -5.48 -7.90
CA MET A 128 -11.88 -5.52 -6.67
C MET A 128 -11.76 -4.12 -6.05
N HIS A 129 -12.45 -3.90 -4.94
CA HIS A 129 -12.49 -2.66 -4.20
C HIS A 129 -11.80 -2.77 -2.83
N MET A 130 -11.46 -1.62 -2.26
CA MET A 130 -10.84 -1.51 -0.94
C MET A 130 -11.51 -0.44 -0.09
N LEU A 131 -11.74 -0.76 1.19
CA LEU A 131 -12.06 0.20 2.24
C LEU A 131 -10.88 0.30 3.21
N ILE A 132 -10.25 1.46 3.25
CA ILE A 132 -9.16 1.74 4.19
C ILE A 132 -9.77 2.39 5.43
N LEU A 133 -9.78 1.67 6.54
CA LEU A 133 -10.27 2.15 7.83
C LEU A 133 -9.11 2.80 8.58
N VAL A 134 -9.11 4.14 8.65
CA VAL A 134 -8.06 4.91 9.31
C VAL A 134 -8.40 5.01 10.80
N VAL A 135 -7.69 4.25 11.61
CA VAL A 135 -7.80 4.25 13.09
C VAL A 135 -7.05 5.44 13.67
N ASN A 136 -5.82 5.66 13.22
CA ASN A 136 -4.96 6.77 13.64
C ASN A 136 -4.02 7.14 12.50
N ASP A 137 -3.72 8.43 12.37
CA ASP A 137 -2.75 8.99 11.43
C ASP A 137 -1.46 9.50 12.09
N ALA A 138 -1.27 9.24 13.38
CA ALA A 138 -0.03 9.52 14.09
C ALA A 138 1.15 8.71 13.53
N ARG A 139 2.35 9.26 13.70
CA ARG A 139 3.60 8.63 13.24
C ARG A 139 3.83 7.29 13.94
N LYS A 140 4.25 6.29 13.16
CA LYS A 140 4.59 4.93 13.64
C LYS A 140 5.62 4.97 14.78
N LYS A 141 5.39 4.18 15.84
CA LYS A 141 6.35 4.01 16.95
C LYS A 141 7.66 3.36 16.47
N THR A 142 7.57 2.29 15.68
CA THR A 142 8.73 1.61 15.07
C THR A 142 8.64 1.66 13.55
N GLY A 143 9.56 2.37 12.90
CA GLY A 143 9.61 2.41 11.44
C GLY A 143 9.89 1.04 10.83
N SER A 144 9.27 0.73 9.68
CA SER A 144 9.32 -0.60 9.06
C SER A 144 10.74 -1.10 8.78
N THR A 145 11.67 -0.22 8.37
CA THR A 145 13.08 -0.59 8.12
C THR A 145 13.74 -1.16 9.39
N LYS A 146 13.59 -0.45 10.52
CA LYS A 146 14.15 -0.89 11.81
C LYS A 146 13.44 -2.15 12.30
N GLY A 147 12.11 -2.18 12.21
CA GLY A 147 11.30 -3.32 12.64
C GLY A 147 11.64 -4.62 11.89
N MET A 148 11.74 -4.57 10.55
CA MET A 148 12.07 -5.77 9.76
C MET A 148 13.50 -6.27 10.01
N GLN A 149 14.47 -5.36 10.20
CA GLN A 149 15.85 -5.74 10.52
C GLN A 149 15.92 -6.46 11.88
N LEU A 150 15.22 -5.92 12.88
CA LEU A 150 15.15 -6.54 14.19
C LEU A 150 14.44 -7.90 14.13
N GLY A 151 13.36 -8.01 13.35
CA GLY A 151 12.67 -9.28 13.12
C GLY A 151 13.59 -10.33 12.53
N VAL A 152 14.37 -10.00 11.50
CA VAL A 152 15.37 -10.92 10.92
C VAL A 152 16.41 -11.36 11.96
N GLN A 153 16.83 -10.45 12.85
CA GLN A 153 17.87 -10.73 13.84
C GLN A 153 17.37 -11.55 15.04
N THR A 154 16.09 -11.46 15.41
CA THR A 154 15.61 -11.90 16.72
C THR A 154 14.40 -12.83 16.69
N SER A 155 13.57 -12.80 15.64
CA SER A 155 12.42 -13.69 15.53
C SER A 155 12.87 -15.09 15.09
N ALA A 156 12.50 -16.11 15.86
CA ALA A 156 12.71 -17.50 15.47
C ALA A 156 11.75 -17.91 14.33
N LEU A 157 10.59 -17.27 14.24
CA LEU A 157 9.53 -17.62 13.27
C LEU A 157 9.81 -17.15 11.84
N ILE A 158 10.56 -16.04 11.67
CA ILE A 158 10.72 -15.39 10.35
C ILE A 158 11.42 -16.29 9.31
N GLN A 159 12.36 -17.13 9.76
CA GLN A 159 13.11 -18.03 8.87
C GLN A 159 12.22 -19.12 8.30
N HIS A 160 11.37 -19.73 9.14
CA HIS A 160 10.41 -20.75 8.69
C HIS A 160 9.37 -20.14 7.76
N ARG A 161 8.83 -18.95 8.09
CA ARG A 161 7.90 -18.23 7.19
C ARG A 161 8.51 -18.03 5.80
N ALA A 162 9.72 -17.48 5.73
CA ALA A 162 10.33 -17.12 4.46
C ALA A 162 10.67 -18.33 3.59
N LYS A 163 11.04 -19.47 4.20
CA LYS A 163 11.45 -20.69 3.48
C LYS A 163 10.28 -21.59 3.12
N GLU A 164 9.37 -21.84 4.06
CA GLU A 164 8.37 -22.91 3.94
C GLU A 164 6.96 -22.39 3.66
N VAL A 165 6.62 -21.18 4.10
CA VAL A 165 5.23 -20.69 4.07
C VAL A 165 4.99 -19.76 2.88
N VAL A 166 5.82 -18.72 2.72
CA VAL A 166 5.61 -17.67 1.71
C VAL A 166 5.65 -18.23 0.27
N PRO A 167 6.56 -19.14 -0.13
CA PRO A 167 6.59 -19.63 -1.51
C PRO A 167 5.27 -20.28 -1.95
N GLN A 168 4.68 -21.11 -1.08
CA GLN A 168 3.41 -21.76 -1.38
C GLN A 168 2.25 -20.75 -1.39
N ARG A 169 2.19 -19.83 -0.41
CA ARG A 169 1.16 -18.78 -0.38
C ARG A 169 1.21 -17.86 -1.60
N VAL A 170 2.40 -17.55 -2.11
CA VAL A 170 2.56 -16.77 -3.35
C VAL A 170 1.96 -17.54 -4.54
N LYS A 171 2.26 -18.84 -4.67
CA LYS A 171 1.68 -19.68 -5.73
C LYS A 171 0.15 -19.72 -5.65
N ASP A 172 -0.39 -19.93 -4.46
CA ASP A 172 -1.84 -20.03 -4.26
C ASP A 172 -2.54 -18.68 -4.48
N LEU A 173 -1.93 -17.57 -4.04
CA LEU A 173 -2.47 -16.23 -4.25
C LEU A 173 -2.45 -15.83 -5.73
N VAL A 174 -1.39 -16.20 -6.47
CA VAL A 174 -1.32 -15.99 -7.93
C VAL A 174 -2.45 -16.75 -8.62
N ALA A 175 -2.68 -18.01 -8.24
CA ALA A 175 -3.79 -18.81 -8.80
C ALA A 175 -5.16 -18.21 -8.46
N ALA A 176 -5.36 -17.72 -7.23
CA ALA A 176 -6.60 -17.07 -6.81
C ALA A 176 -6.85 -15.77 -7.59
N ILE A 177 -5.81 -14.96 -7.84
CA ILE A 177 -5.90 -13.75 -8.67
C ILE A 177 -6.26 -14.11 -10.11
N ASP A 178 -5.60 -15.10 -10.70
CA ASP A 178 -5.86 -15.54 -12.07
C ASP A 178 -7.31 -16.03 -12.24
N ALA A 179 -7.79 -16.83 -11.30
CA ALA A 179 -9.15 -17.37 -11.29
C ALA A 179 -10.23 -16.36 -10.84
N ARG A 180 -9.85 -15.19 -10.31
CA ARG A 180 -10.74 -14.25 -9.60
C ARG A 180 -11.51 -14.90 -8.45
N ASP A 181 -10.84 -15.83 -7.77
CA ASP A 181 -11.35 -16.52 -6.60
C ASP A 181 -11.17 -15.63 -5.37
N PHE A 182 -12.23 -14.88 -5.03
CA PHE A 182 -12.21 -13.97 -3.89
C PHE A 182 -12.06 -14.70 -2.56
N GLU A 183 -12.62 -15.91 -2.42
CA GLU A 183 -12.58 -16.65 -1.16
C GLU A 183 -11.16 -17.10 -0.84
N SER A 184 -10.48 -17.74 -1.79
CA SER A 184 -9.06 -18.11 -1.65
C SER A 184 -8.17 -16.87 -1.46
N PHE A 185 -8.40 -15.81 -2.23
CA PHE A 185 -7.67 -14.54 -2.08
C PHE A 185 -7.82 -13.95 -0.68
N ALA A 186 -9.05 -13.91 -0.16
CA ALA A 186 -9.38 -13.36 1.14
C ALA A 186 -8.74 -14.15 2.28
N GLU A 187 -8.86 -15.47 2.25
CA GLU A 187 -8.30 -16.34 3.28
C GLU A 187 -6.76 -16.21 3.34
N ILE A 188 -6.08 -16.24 2.19
CA ILE A 188 -4.62 -16.08 2.12
C ILE A 188 -4.21 -14.69 2.63
N THR A 189 -4.94 -13.64 2.24
CA THR A 189 -4.67 -12.25 2.64
C THR A 189 -4.74 -12.10 4.17
N MET A 190 -5.80 -12.59 4.80
CA MET A 190 -5.95 -12.52 6.26
C MET A 190 -4.88 -13.35 6.99
N LYS A 191 -4.57 -14.56 6.49
CA LYS A 191 -3.51 -15.43 7.04
C LYS A 191 -2.11 -14.83 6.90
N GLU A 192 -1.82 -14.14 5.79
CA GLU A 192 -0.54 -13.45 5.56
C GLU A 192 -0.38 -12.25 6.50
N SER A 193 -1.44 -11.45 6.64
CA SER A 193 -1.48 -10.32 7.57
C SER A 193 -1.24 -10.80 9.01
N ASN A 194 -2.01 -11.78 9.48
CA ASN A 194 -1.88 -12.29 10.84
C ASN A 194 -0.47 -12.85 11.12
N GLN A 195 0.10 -13.61 10.19
CA GLN A 195 1.43 -14.20 10.40
C GLN A 195 2.55 -13.14 10.37
N LEU A 196 2.40 -12.07 9.57
CA LEU A 196 3.31 -10.92 9.64
C LEU A 196 3.32 -10.33 11.05
N HIS A 197 2.15 -10.04 11.62
CA HIS A 197 2.06 -9.46 12.97
C HIS A 197 2.49 -10.43 14.07
N ALA A 198 2.31 -11.74 13.88
CA ALA A 198 2.86 -12.76 14.79
C ALA A 198 4.40 -12.70 14.84
N ILE A 199 5.08 -12.53 13.69
CA ILE A 199 6.54 -12.35 13.64
C ILE A 199 6.96 -11.03 14.27
N CYS A 200 6.19 -9.97 14.04
CA CYS A 200 6.47 -8.69 14.70
C CYS A 200 6.36 -8.81 16.23
N LEU A 201 5.46 -9.65 16.75
CA LEU A 201 5.34 -9.95 18.17
C LEU A 201 6.46 -10.87 18.71
N ASP A 202 6.93 -11.83 17.89
CA ASP A 202 8.06 -12.73 18.21
C ASP A 202 9.44 -12.02 18.14
N THR A 203 9.50 -10.83 17.53
CA THR A 203 10.70 -9.98 17.49
C THR A 203 11.06 -9.48 18.90
N TYR A 204 12.35 -9.26 19.21
CA TYR A 204 12.79 -8.74 20.52
C TYR A 204 13.64 -7.46 20.44
N PRO A 205 13.22 -6.33 21.08
CA PRO A 205 11.91 -6.11 21.68
C PRO A 205 10.77 -6.17 20.65
N PRO A 206 9.53 -6.48 21.07
CA PRO A 206 8.42 -6.70 20.16
C PRO A 206 8.05 -5.43 19.38
N CYS A 207 7.71 -5.64 18.11
CA CYS A 207 7.17 -4.62 17.22
C CYS A 207 5.64 -4.74 17.21
N VAL A 208 4.95 -3.96 18.06
CA VAL A 208 3.48 -3.98 18.11
C VAL A 208 2.91 -2.91 17.17
N TYR A 209 2.22 -3.35 16.10
CA TYR A 209 1.61 -2.48 15.10
C TYR A 209 0.08 -2.42 15.18
N MET A 210 -0.56 -3.57 15.36
CA MET A 210 -2.00 -3.68 15.62
C MET A 210 -2.32 -3.23 17.05
N ASN A 211 -3.44 -2.54 17.22
CA ASN A 211 -3.99 -2.17 18.53
C ASN A 211 -5.38 -2.78 18.73
N ASP A 212 -6.04 -2.45 19.84
CA ASP A 212 -7.37 -2.98 20.17
C ASP A 212 -8.40 -2.69 19.07
N VAL A 213 -8.32 -1.53 18.41
CA VAL A 213 -9.20 -1.18 17.28
C VAL A 213 -8.91 -2.09 16.08
N SER A 214 -7.64 -2.34 15.78
CA SER A 214 -7.24 -3.27 14.71
C SER A 214 -7.79 -4.68 14.96
N HIS A 215 -7.71 -5.17 16.20
CA HIS A 215 -8.27 -6.46 16.59
C HIS A 215 -9.80 -6.49 16.54
N ALA A 216 -10.47 -5.40 16.96
CA ALA A 216 -11.91 -5.27 16.81
C ALA A 216 -12.35 -5.30 15.34
N ILE A 217 -11.61 -4.65 14.43
CA ILE A 217 -11.88 -4.71 12.99
C ILE A 217 -11.69 -6.13 12.45
N ALA A 218 -10.62 -6.83 12.84
CA ALA A 218 -10.37 -8.20 12.41
C ALA A 218 -11.50 -9.15 12.86
N ASN A 219 -11.95 -9.04 14.11
CA ASN A 219 -13.08 -9.80 14.64
C ASN A 219 -14.38 -9.46 13.90
N PHE A 220 -14.66 -8.17 13.68
CA PHE A 220 -15.82 -7.73 12.91
C PHE A 220 -15.87 -8.36 11.51
N VAL A 221 -14.74 -8.46 10.80
CA VAL A 221 -14.71 -9.07 9.47
C VAL A 221 -15.04 -10.57 9.52
N HIS A 222 -14.56 -11.30 10.53
CA HIS A 222 -14.93 -12.70 10.73
C HIS A 222 -16.43 -12.86 11.02
N ASP A 223 -16.94 -12.09 11.99
CA ASP A 223 -18.36 -12.09 12.35
C ASP A 223 -19.25 -11.72 11.14
N TYR A 224 -18.83 -10.72 10.36
CA TYR A 224 -19.54 -10.31 9.14
C TYR A 224 -19.59 -11.43 8.11
N ASN A 225 -18.45 -12.05 7.78
CA ASN A 225 -18.38 -13.15 6.82
C ASN A 225 -19.22 -14.37 7.27
N GLU A 226 -19.18 -14.71 8.56
CA GLU A 226 -20.01 -15.77 9.15
C GLU A 226 -21.50 -15.43 9.02
N THR A 227 -21.88 -14.21 9.39
CA THR A 227 -23.28 -13.76 9.38
C THR A 227 -23.87 -13.70 7.97
N VAL A 228 -23.08 -13.34 6.96
CA VAL A 228 -23.53 -13.36 5.56
C VAL A 228 -23.40 -14.74 4.90
N GLY A 229 -22.83 -15.73 5.60
CA GLY A 229 -22.67 -17.10 5.14
C GLY A 229 -21.68 -17.30 4.00
N SER A 230 -20.80 -16.33 3.74
CA SER A 230 -19.79 -16.36 2.68
C SER A 230 -18.66 -15.37 2.95
N VAL A 231 -17.46 -15.63 2.42
CA VAL A 231 -16.32 -14.71 2.54
C VAL A 231 -16.51 -13.53 1.58
N GLN A 232 -16.92 -12.38 2.10
CA GLN A 232 -17.21 -11.17 1.32
C GLN A 232 -16.25 -10.02 1.61
N ALA A 233 -15.50 -10.09 2.72
CA ALA A 233 -14.50 -9.11 3.10
C ALA A 233 -13.22 -9.81 3.59
N ALA A 234 -12.07 -9.21 3.29
CA ALA A 234 -10.77 -9.67 3.78
C ALA A 234 -10.00 -8.51 4.37
N TYR A 235 -9.43 -8.65 5.56
CA TYR A 235 -8.58 -7.61 6.14
C TYR A 235 -7.10 -7.87 5.90
N THR A 236 -6.32 -6.80 5.79
CA THR A 236 -4.87 -6.83 5.95
C THR A 236 -4.39 -5.59 6.69
N PHE A 237 -3.30 -5.75 7.45
CA PHE A 237 -2.67 -4.69 8.23
C PHE A 237 -1.18 -4.62 7.87
N ASP A 238 -0.73 -3.43 7.49
CA ASP A 238 0.69 -3.13 7.30
C ASP A 238 1.38 -2.84 8.65
N ALA A 239 2.54 -2.18 8.63
CA ALA A 239 3.21 -1.68 9.82
C ALA A 239 2.47 -0.47 10.46
N GLY A 240 1.26 -0.67 10.96
CA GLY A 240 0.43 0.32 11.66
C GLY A 240 -0.99 -0.21 11.95
N PRO A 241 -1.82 0.57 12.66
CA PRO A 241 -3.13 0.08 13.12
C PRO A 241 -4.25 0.17 12.07
N ASN A 242 -4.01 0.82 10.94
CA ASN A 242 -5.01 1.06 9.90
C ASN A 242 -5.29 -0.25 9.14
N ALA A 243 -6.58 -0.56 8.96
CA ALA A 243 -7.02 -1.73 8.23
C ALA A 243 -7.22 -1.39 6.76
N CYS A 244 -6.76 -2.25 5.86
CA CYS A 244 -7.23 -2.28 4.48
C CYS A 244 -8.15 -3.48 4.32
N LEU A 245 -9.40 -3.23 3.96
CA LEU A 245 -10.39 -4.27 3.69
C LEU A 245 -10.54 -4.44 2.18
N TYR A 246 -10.26 -5.62 1.65
CA TYR A 246 -10.65 -6.01 0.30
C TYR A 246 -12.10 -6.48 0.29
N VAL A 247 -12.83 -6.09 -0.75
CA VAL A 247 -14.25 -6.39 -0.93
C VAL A 247 -14.60 -6.26 -2.41
N LEU A 248 -15.52 -7.08 -2.92
CA LEU A 248 -16.03 -6.90 -4.28
C LEU A 248 -17.04 -5.74 -4.34
N ALA A 249 -17.06 -4.99 -5.44
CA ALA A 249 -17.84 -3.76 -5.60
C ALA A 249 -19.32 -3.91 -5.21
N GLU A 250 -19.94 -5.03 -5.58
CA GLU A 250 -21.31 -5.39 -5.25
C GLU A 250 -21.60 -5.50 -3.75
N ASN A 251 -20.58 -5.81 -2.93
CA ASN A 251 -20.69 -5.98 -1.49
C ASN A 251 -20.30 -4.72 -0.69
N VAL A 252 -19.70 -3.70 -1.34
CA VAL A 252 -19.25 -2.47 -0.68
C VAL A 252 -20.38 -1.77 0.11
N PRO A 253 -21.59 -1.54 -0.45
CA PRO A 253 -22.62 -0.81 0.27
C PRO A 253 -23.05 -1.53 1.56
N ARG A 254 -23.20 -2.86 1.51
CA ARG A 254 -23.59 -3.69 2.67
C ARG A 254 -22.49 -3.71 3.73
N LEU A 255 -21.24 -3.91 3.32
CA LEU A 255 -20.10 -3.92 4.23
C LEU A 255 -19.92 -2.56 4.91
N LEU A 256 -20.04 -1.46 4.16
CA LEU A 256 -19.91 -0.11 4.71
C LEU A 256 -21.00 0.19 5.74
N ALA A 257 -22.25 -0.18 5.47
CA ALA A 257 -23.35 -0.03 6.42
C ALA A 257 -23.09 -0.84 7.71
N ALA A 258 -22.60 -2.08 7.58
CA ALA A 258 -22.20 -2.92 8.71
C ALA A 258 -21.06 -2.29 9.52
N ILE A 259 -20.02 -1.74 8.86
CA ILE A 259 -18.92 -1.04 9.52
C ILE A 259 -19.43 0.17 10.30
N GLN A 260 -20.32 0.98 9.72
CA GLN A 260 -20.86 2.17 10.39
C GLN A 260 -21.74 1.83 11.60
N LEU A 261 -22.39 0.66 11.61
CA LEU A 261 -23.11 0.15 12.76
C LEU A 261 -22.15 -0.35 13.85
N ALA A 262 -21.11 -1.10 13.46
CA ALA A 262 -20.13 -1.67 14.37
C ALA A 262 -19.17 -0.64 14.99
N PHE A 263 -18.83 0.40 14.23
CA PHE A 263 -17.90 1.48 14.57
C PHE A 263 -18.58 2.84 14.39
N PRO A 264 -19.56 3.18 15.26
CA PRO A 264 -20.34 4.40 15.10
C PRO A 264 -19.45 5.64 15.15
N ASN A 265 -19.75 6.63 14.31
CA ASN A 265 -19.01 7.88 14.25
C ASN A 265 -19.96 9.07 14.12
N ASP A 266 -19.72 10.11 14.92
CA ASP A 266 -20.55 11.32 14.94
C ASP A 266 -20.44 12.13 13.63
N ALA A 267 -19.33 11.97 12.90
CA ALA A 267 -19.09 12.55 11.58
C ALA A 267 -19.52 11.63 10.42
N SER A 268 -20.29 10.57 10.66
CA SER A 268 -20.68 9.58 9.63
C SER A 268 -21.35 10.16 8.38
N GLN A 269 -22.01 11.32 8.51
CA GLN A 269 -22.65 12.04 7.39
C GLN A 269 -21.70 13.02 6.67
N SER A 270 -20.47 13.20 7.16
CA SER A 270 -19.49 14.11 6.59
C SER A 270 -18.76 13.49 5.40
N VAL A 271 -18.59 14.27 4.33
CA VAL A 271 -17.72 13.92 3.20
C VAL A 271 -16.25 13.78 3.62
N GLU A 272 -15.86 14.36 4.76
CA GLU A 272 -14.53 14.16 5.33
C GLU A 272 -14.38 12.83 6.06
N TYR A 273 -15.48 12.16 6.42
CA TYR A 273 -15.45 10.85 7.03
C TYR A 273 -15.41 9.72 6.00
N LEU A 274 -16.18 9.82 4.90
CA LEU A 274 -16.13 8.86 3.80
C LEU A 274 -15.53 9.51 2.55
N LYS A 275 -14.27 9.19 2.25
CA LYS A 275 -13.50 9.75 1.14
C LYS A 275 -13.40 8.77 -0.03
N GLY A 276 -13.17 9.28 -1.23
CA GLY A 276 -12.91 8.46 -2.42
C GLY A 276 -14.16 8.17 -3.24
N ILE A 277 -14.32 6.92 -3.70
CA ILE A 277 -15.42 6.52 -4.57
C ILE A 277 -16.76 6.65 -3.80
N PRO A 278 -17.76 7.38 -4.30
CA PRO A 278 -19.06 7.49 -3.63
C PRO A 278 -19.75 6.13 -3.47
N VAL A 279 -20.43 5.92 -2.34
CA VAL A 279 -21.21 4.70 -2.07
C VAL A 279 -22.67 5.10 -1.93
N PRO A 280 -23.60 4.47 -2.69
CA PRO A 280 -25.01 4.76 -2.53
C PRO A 280 -25.50 4.31 -1.14
N PRO A 281 -26.40 5.07 -0.49
CA PRO A 281 -26.96 4.66 0.79
C PRO A 281 -27.73 3.35 0.63
N VAL A 282 -27.47 2.39 1.52
CA VAL A 282 -28.26 1.18 1.60
C VAL A 282 -29.51 1.48 2.43
N GLU A 283 -30.69 1.29 1.86
CA GLU A 283 -31.90 1.19 2.69
C GLU A 283 -31.70 0.02 3.64
N VAL A 284 -31.56 0.32 4.93
CA VAL A 284 -31.51 -0.66 6.01
C VAL A 284 -32.92 -1.28 6.12
N LYS A 285 -33.32 -2.09 5.14
CA LYS A 285 -34.43 -3.02 5.30
C LYS A 285 -34.02 -4.03 6.36
N ASN A 286 -34.99 -4.49 7.13
CA ASN A 286 -34.84 -5.20 8.40
C ASN A 286 -33.76 -6.31 8.48
N GLY A 287 -33.25 -6.85 7.36
CA GLY A 287 -32.14 -7.80 7.32
C GLY A 287 -30.73 -7.28 7.67
N LEU A 288 -30.49 -5.97 7.72
CA LEU A 288 -29.22 -5.43 8.28
C LEU A 288 -29.26 -5.32 9.81
N ARG A 289 -30.46 -5.27 10.42
CA ARG A 289 -30.61 -5.54 11.86
C ARG A 289 -30.43 -7.03 12.18
N ASP A 290 -30.68 -7.91 11.20
CA ASP A 290 -30.35 -9.34 11.29
C ASP A 290 -28.86 -9.65 11.07
N VAL A 291 -28.07 -8.69 10.57
CA VAL A 291 -26.62 -8.74 10.82
C VAL A 291 -26.44 -8.29 12.26
N SER A 292 -26.75 -9.18 13.20
CA SER A 292 -26.43 -9.00 14.61
C SER A 292 -24.90 -9.01 14.74
N ILE A 293 -24.27 -7.89 14.38
CA ILE A 293 -22.87 -7.65 14.70
C ILE A 293 -22.88 -7.59 16.23
N GLY A 294 -22.49 -8.70 16.85
CA GLY A 294 -22.73 -8.96 18.28
C GLY A 294 -22.08 -7.92 19.21
N HIS A 295 -21.22 -7.05 18.67
CA HIS A 295 -20.52 -6.02 19.39
C HIS A 295 -20.56 -4.66 18.67
N VAL A 296 -21.16 -3.66 19.32
CA VAL A 296 -21.04 -2.25 18.93
C VAL A 296 -19.89 -1.64 19.71
N ASN A 297 -18.88 -1.13 18.99
CA ASN A 297 -17.71 -0.53 19.58
C ASN A 297 -17.99 0.90 20.09
N ALA A 298 -17.05 1.45 20.85
CA ALA A 298 -17.12 2.85 21.26
C ALA A 298 -17.16 3.80 20.05
N LYS A 299 -17.85 4.93 20.20
CA LYS A 299 -17.94 5.94 19.15
C LYS A 299 -16.57 6.50 18.79
N ASN A 300 -16.43 6.90 17.52
CA ASN A 300 -15.29 7.65 17.00
C ASN A 300 -13.92 6.91 17.07
N MET A 301 -13.93 5.58 17.08
CA MET A 301 -12.71 4.76 17.01
C MET A 301 -12.03 4.78 15.62
N LEU A 302 -12.78 5.15 14.57
CA LEU A 302 -12.25 5.40 13.23
C LEU A 302 -12.20 6.91 12.98
N LYS A 303 -11.09 7.42 12.45
CA LYS A 303 -10.93 8.82 12.06
C LYS A 303 -11.69 9.13 10.77
N TYR A 304 -11.51 8.30 9.74
CA TYR A 304 -12.22 8.34 8.46
C TYR A 304 -12.00 7.04 7.69
N ILE A 305 -12.73 6.88 6.60
CA ILE A 305 -12.70 5.73 5.68
C ILE A 305 -12.33 6.25 4.29
N ILE A 306 -11.44 5.55 3.60
CA ILE A 306 -11.16 5.78 2.17
C ILE A 306 -11.71 4.60 1.37
N HIS A 307 -12.62 4.87 0.44
CA HIS A 307 -13.09 3.90 -0.53
C HIS A 307 -12.34 4.08 -1.86
N THR A 308 -11.62 3.05 -2.28
CA THR A 308 -10.86 3.03 -3.53
C THR A 308 -11.00 1.67 -4.22
N LYS A 309 -10.37 1.50 -5.38
CA LYS A 309 -10.36 0.26 -6.15
C LYS A 309 -8.97 -0.01 -6.75
N ILE A 310 -8.81 -1.18 -7.33
CA ILE A 310 -7.57 -1.53 -8.04
C ILE A 310 -7.25 -0.47 -9.10
N GLY A 311 -5.99 -0.05 -9.15
CA GLY A 311 -5.55 1.11 -9.94
C GLY A 311 -4.54 0.75 -11.01
N GLU A 312 -4.35 1.68 -11.93
CA GLU A 312 -3.28 1.63 -12.93
C GLU A 312 -1.92 2.02 -12.33
N GLY A 313 -0.85 1.82 -13.11
CA GLY A 313 0.50 2.21 -12.74
C GLY A 313 0.73 3.73 -12.82
N PRO A 314 1.98 4.19 -12.65
CA PRO A 314 2.34 5.61 -12.73
C PRO A 314 1.95 6.22 -14.08
N LYS A 315 1.49 7.48 -14.05
CA LYS A 315 1.10 8.24 -15.24
C LYS A 315 1.95 9.50 -15.36
N GLN A 316 2.32 9.86 -16.59
CA GLN A 316 2.85 11.19 -16.85
C GLN A 316 1.67 12.16 -16.97
N LEU A 317 1.73 13.27 -16.26
CA LEU A 317 0.72 14.33 -16.31
C LEU A 317 1.17 15.43 -17.28
N SER A 318 0.24 16.32 -17.64
CA SER A 318 0.53 17.52 -18.44
C SER A 318 1.37 18.52 -17.65
N ASP A 319 2.02 19.45 -18.37
CA ASP A 319 2.85 20.50 -17.79
C ASP A 319 2.09 21.40 -16.81
N GLU A 320 0.78 21.58 -17.01
CA GLU A 320 -0.13 22.31 -16.10
C GLU A 320 -0.21 21.69 -14.69
N LYS A 321 0.16 20.42 -14.54
CA LYS A 321 0.23 19.70 -13.26
C LYS A 321 1.63 19.66 -12.67
N SER A 322 2.60 20.37 -13.27
CA SER A 322 3.95 20.49 -12.73
C SER A 322 3.92 21.05 -11.30
N LEU A 323 4.77 20.49 -10.44
CA LEU A 323 5.01 21.03 -9.10
C LEU A 323 6.09 22.11 -9.07
N LEU A 324 6.70 22.41 -10.22
CA LEU A 324 7.78 23.38 -10.37
C LEU A 324 7.40 24.47 -11.38
N ILE A 325 7.74 25.71 -11.05
CA ILE A 325 7.75 26.89 -11.94
C ILE A 325 9.16 27.50 -11.90
N ASP A 326 9.75 27.75 -13.07
CA ASP A 326 11.14 28.23 -13.20
C ASP A 326 12.18 27.42 -12.39
N GLY A 327 11.93 26.12 -12.24
CA GLY A 327 12.77 25.21 -11.46
C GLY A 327 12.54 25.23 -9.96
N TYR A 328 11.64 26.04 -9.42
CA TYR A 328 11.34 26.10 -7.99
C TYR A 328 9.92 25.62 -7.67
N PRO A 329 9.64 25.10 -6.46
CA PRO A 329 8.30 24.69 -6.09
C PRO A 329 7.28 25.81 -6.27
N LEU A 330 6.08 25.46 -6.71
CA LEU A 330 4.94 26.37 -6.63
C LEU A 330 4.82 26.90 -5.19
N THR A 331 4.86 28.22 -5.01
CA THR A 331 4.49 28.86 -3.75
C THR A 331 3.05 28.47 -3.44
N LYS A 332 2.82 27.89 -2.25
CA LYS A 332 1.48 27.55 -1.76
C LYS A 332 0.62 28.80 -1.62
#